data_AF-A0A060ZYJ6-F1
#
_entry.id   AF-A0A060ZYJ6-F1
#
_cell.length_a   1.000
_cell.length_b   1.000
_cell.length_c   1.000
_cell.angle_alpha   90.00
_cell.angle_beta   90.00
_cell.angle_gamma   90.00
#
_symmetry.space_group_name_H-M   'P 1'
#
loop_
_entity.id
_entity.type
_entity.pdbx_description
1 polymer ?
#
loop_
_entity_poly.entity_id
_entity_poly.type
_entity_poly.pdbx_seq_one_letter_code
_entity_poly.pdbx_strand_id
1 'polypeptide(L)'
;MLSNRLGRWAKGIVVSAAAAHATYWVWESAERWGSEAQQANPDGGIGAGFIEGALATLAWLTLVPLLLWTGMRLLRERDNQLLVGMGSATWIILGTQMTEGGVSRIETELFLLAFALLGGFLALFHPTAPAE
;
A
#
# COMPACT_ATOMS: atom_id res chain seq x y z
N MET A 1 22.39 -17.24 10.74
CA MET A 1 21.61 -17.16 9.49
C MET A 1 20.09 -17.04 9.74
N LEU A 2 19.49 -17.93 10.55
CA LEU A 2 18.04 -17.91 10.83
C LEU A 2 17.56 -16.60 11.49
N SER A 3 18.30 -16.11 12.49
CA SER A 3 17.99 -14.86 13.21
C SER A 3 17.96 -13.62 12.28
N ASN A 4 18.86 -13.57 11.28
CA ASN A 4 18.91 -12.45 10.34
C ASN A 4 17.74 -12.49 9.34
N ARG A 5 17.33 -13.70 8.91
CA ARG A 5 16.15 -13.90 8.06
C ARG A 5 14.85 -13.57 8.79
N LEU A 6 14.72 -14.01 10.04
CA LEU A 6 13.57 -13.69 10.90
C LEU A 6 13.46 -12.19 11.16
N GLY A 7 14.58 -11.52 11.45
CA GLY A 7 14.61 -10.07 11.62
C GLY A 7 14.13 -9.34 10.37
N ARG A 8 14.62 -9.72 9.19
CA ARG A 8 14.22 -9.12 7.92
C ARG A 8 12.76 -9.41 7.55
N TRP A 9 12.27 -10.62 7.80
CA TRP A 9 10.86 -10.99 7.64
C TRP A 9 9.95 -10.11 8.51
N ALA A 10 10.27 -9.98 9.80
CA ALA A 10 9.50 -9.13 10.71
C ALA A 10 9.48 -7.67 10.28
N LYS A 11 10.63 -7.12 9.84
CA LYS A 11 10.71 -5.77 9.26
C LYS A 11 9.81 -5.63 8.04
N GLY A 12 9.82 -6.61 7.13
CA GLY A 12 8.96 -6.64 5.95
C GLY A 12 7.47 -6.61 6.31
N ILE A 13 7.04 -7.38 7.31
CA ILE A 13 5.66 -7.34 7.82
C ILE A 13 5.31 -5.95 8.35
N VAL A 14 6.14 -5.41 9.25
CA VAL A 14 5.88 -4.13 9.90
C VAL A 14 5.80 -3.00 8.88
N VAL A 15 6.76 -2.92 7.95
CA VAL A 15 6.76 -1.89 6.90
C VAL A 15 5.56 -2.04 5.98
N SER A 16 5.20 -3.26 5.59
CA SER A 16 4.08 -3.50 4.67
C SER A 16 2.73 -3.21 5.33
N ALA A 17 2.56 -3.59 6.59
CA ALA A 17 1.39 -3.25 7.38
C ALA A 17 1.24 -1.73 7.51
N ALA A 18 2.32 -1.03 7.89
CA ALA A 18 2.30 0.42 8.02
C ALA A 18 2.02 1.12 6.69
N ALA A 19 2.65 0.67 5.60
CA ALA A 19 2.44 1.23 4.27
C ALA A 19 0.99 1.07 3.80
N ALA A 20 0.41 -0.12 3.99
CA ALA A 20 -0.96 -0.42 3.58
C ALA A 20 -1.98 0.39 4.39
N HIS A 21 -1.84 0.46 5.72
CA HIS A 21 -2.74 1.23 6.57
C HIS A 21 -2.65 2.73 6.30
N ALA A 22 -1.43 3.27 6.16
CA ALA A 22 -1.23 4.68 5.85
C ALA A 22 -1.85 5.04 4.50
N THR A 23 -1.64 4.21 3.47
CA THR A 23 -2.22 4.45 2.14
C THR A 23 -3.74 4.35 2.16
N TYR A 24 -4.29 3.33 2.85
CA TYR A 24 -5.73 3.16 3.00
C TYR A 24 -6.36 4.37 3.70
N TRP A 25 -5.78 4.85 4.81
CA TRP A 25 -6.27 6.03 5.51
C TRP A 25 -6.23 7.30 4.67
N VAL A 26 -5.15 7.53 3.92
CA VAL A 26 -5.05 8.70 3.03
C VAL A 26 -6.10 8.63 1.94
N TRP A 27 -6.28 7.46 1.32
CA TRP A 27 -7.29 7.25 0.29
C TRP A 27 -8.71 7.44 0.83
N GLU A 28 -9.05 6.82 1.96
CA GLU A 28 -10.36 6.95 2.60
C GLU A 28 -10.67 8.40 2.98
N SER A 29 -9.66 9.13 3.47
CA SER A 29 -9.81 10.56 3.80
C SER A 29 -10.06 11.42 2.56
N ALA A 30 -9.37 11.12 1.45
CA ALA A 30 -9.54 11.84 0.19
C ALA A 30 -10.91 11.55 -0.45
N GLU A 31 -11.40 10.31 -0.39
CA GLU A 31 -12.75 9.94 -0.83
C GLU A 31 -13.84 10.65 -0.02
N ARG A 32 -13.71 10.66 1.32
CA ARG A 32 -14.64 11.39 2.18
C ARG A 32 -14.66 12.88 1.85
N TRP A 33 -13.49 13.48 1.66
CA TRP A 33 -13.38 14.87 1.27
C TRP A 33 -14.03 15.14 -0.10
N GLY A 34 -13.80 14.27 -1.09
CA GLY A 34 -14.46 14.37 -2.40
C GLY A 34 -15.99 14.28 -2.31
N SER A 35 -16.50 13.37 -1.48
CA SER A 35 -17.95 13.23 -1.23
C SER A 35 -18.54 14.48 -0.56
N GLU A 36 -17.86 15.03 0.45
CA GLU A 36 -18.26 16.26 1.13
C GLU A 36 -18.27 17.47 0.17
N ALA A 37 -17.25 17.58 -0.69
CA ALA A 37 -17.16 18.64 -1.70
C ALA A 37 -18.31 18.55 -2.72
N GLN A 38 -18.66 17.33 -3.15
CA GLN A 38 -19.78 17.11 -4.06
C GLN A 38 -21.14 17.42 -3.41
N GLN A 39 -21.32 17.07 -2.14
CA GLN A 39 -22.54 17.41 -1.39
C GLN A 39 -22.68 18.92 -1.15
N ALA A 40 -21.58 19.63 -0.94
CA ALA A 40 -21.57 21.08 -0.72
C ALA A 40 -21.91 21.89 -1.98
N ASN A 41 -21.64 21.35 -3.17
CA ASN A 41 -21.97 21.99 -4.44
C ASN A 41 -22.46 20.98 -5.49
N PRO A 42 -23.71 20.49 -5.36
CA PRO A 42 -24.27 19.48 -6.26
C PRO A 42 -24.43 19.99 -7.70
N ASP A 43 -24.52 21.31 -7.89
CA ASP A 43 -24.62 21.96 -9.20
C ASP A 43 -23.24 22.31 -9.81
N GLY A 44 -22.15 22.03 -9.08
CA GLY A 44 -20.76 22.34 -9.48
C GLY A 44 -20.25 21.56 -10.71
N GLY A 45 -21.07 20.67 -11.26
CA GLY A 45 -20.75 19.87 -12.45
C GLY A 45 -19.57 18.93 -12.26
N ILE A 46 -18.94 18.54 -13.37
CA ILE A 46 -17.81 17.57 -13.42
C ILE A 46 -16.58 18.04 -12.61
N GLY A 47 -16.53 19.31 -12.17
CA GLY A 47 -15.39 19.85 -11.41
C GLY A 47 -15.43 19.59 -9.90
N ALA A 48 -16.61 19.38 -9.30
CA ALA A 48 -16.73 19.15 -7.87
C ALA A 48 -16.29 17.71 -7.52
N GLY A 49 -15.21 17.55 -6.74
CA GLY A 49 -14.67 16.24 -6.36
C GLY A 49 -13.65 15.65 -7.35
N PHE A 50 -13.41 16.28 -8.51
CA PHE A 50 -12.47 15.76 -9.52
C PHE A 50 -11.01 15.83 -9.03
N ILE A 51 -10.63 16.96 -8.41
CA ILE A 51 -9.27 17.15 -7.90
C ILE A 51 -9.02 16.17 -6.74
N GLU A 52 -10.01 15.99 -5.88
CA GLU A 52 -9.99 15.09 -4.74
C GLU A 52 -9.86 13.63 -5.20
N GLY A 53 -10.66 13.20 -6.19
CA GLY A 53 -10.54 11.86 -6.77
C GLY A 53 -9.22 11.61 -7.49
N ALA A 54 -8.68 12.63 -8.18
CA ALA A 54 -7.36 12.54 -8.80
C ALA A 54 -6.24 12.43 -7.75
N LEU A 55 -6.32 13.19 -6.65
CA LEU A 55 -5.40 13.09 -5.52
C LEU A 55 -5.51 11.73 -4.82
N ALA A 56 -6.73 11.21 -4.62
CA ALA A 56 -6.96 9.88 -4.06
C ALA A 56 -6.30 8.80 -4.91
N THR A 57 -6.47 8.87 -6.24
CA THR A 57 -5.85 7.94 -7.19
C THR A 57 -4.33 8.04 -7.20
N LEU A 58 -3.78 9.25 -7.19
CA LEU A 58 -2.33 9.47 -7.13
C LEU A 58 -1.73 8.95 -5.83
N ALA A 59 -2.35 9.26 -4.70
CA ALA A 59 -1.95 8.76 -3.39
C ALA A 59 -1.96 7.23 -3.36
N TRP A 60 -3.02 6.63 -3.89
CA TRP A 60 -3.18 5.19 -3.98
C TRP A 60 -2.08 4.49 -4.78
N LEU A 61 -1.73 5.03 -5.95
CA LEU A 61 -0.74 4.43 -6.85
C LEU A 61 0.71 4.63 -6.37
N THR A 62 0.98 5.70 -5.62
CA THR A 62 2.35 6.12 -5.31
C THR A 62 2.77 5.86 -3.87
N LEU A 63 1.86 5.91 -2.90
CA LEU A 63 2.23 5.82 -1.48
C LEU A 63 2.81 4.46 -1.11
N VAL A 64 2.18 3.36 -1.50
CA VAL A 64 2.69 2.02 -1.18
C VAL A 64 4.11 1.79 -1.70
N PRO A 65 4.44 1.98 -3.00
CA PRO A 65 5.81 1.80 -3.47
C PRO A 65 6.80 2.68 -2.72
N LEU A 66 6.44 3.95 -2.46
CA LEU A 66 7.29 4.89 -1.75
C LEU A 66 7.53 4.46 -0.30
N LEU A 67 6.48 4.07 0.43
CA LEU A 67 6.53 3.67 1.84
C LEU A 67 7.24 2.33 2.03
N LEU A 68 7.02 1.36 1.13
CA LEU A 68 7.77 0.10 1.13
C LEU A 68 9.26 0.36 0.92
N TRP A 69 9.61 1.20 -0.06
CA TRP A 69 11.00 1.52 -0.36
C TRP A 69 11.68 2.29 0.77
N THR A 70 11.09 3.41 1.21
CA THR A 70 11.65 4.25 2.28
C THR A 70 11.65 3.53 3.63
N GLY A 71 10.60 2.79 3.97
CA GLY A 71 10.49 2.05 5.24
C GLY A 71 11.59 1.01 5.37
N MET A 72 11.85 0.23 4.32
CA MET A 72 12.95 -0.74 4.36
C MET A 72 14.33 -0.07 4.39
N ARG A 73 14.51 1.06 3.69
CA ARG A 73 15.75 1.85 3.75
C ARG A 73 16.01 2.40 5.16
N LEU A 74 14.97 2.87 5.85
CA LEU A 74 15.05 3.35 7.23
C LEU A 74 15.52 2.23 8.18
N LEU A 75 15.05 1.00 7.94
CA LEU A 75 15.44 -0.20 8.70
C LEU A 75 16.77 -0.81 8.24
N ARG A 76 17.53 -0.07 7.42
CA ARG A 76 18.85 -0.41 6.86
C ARG A 76 18.85 -1.67 5.98
N GLU A 77 17.69 -2.06 5.45
CA GLU A 77 17.58 -3.17 4.51
C GLU A 77 17.79 -2.67 3.07
N ARG A 78 18.57 -3.43 2.29
CA ARG A 78 18.80 -3.20 0.85
C ARG A 78 18.26 -4.36 0.03
N ASP A 79 18.20 -4.16 -1.29
CA ASP A 79 17.79 -5.16 -2.28
C ASP A 79 16.34 -5.64 -2.11
N ASN A 80 15.45 -4.69 -1.83
CA ASN A 80 14.02 -4.93 -1.64
C ASN A 80 13.21 -4.66 -2.92
N GLN A 81 13.83 -4.80 -4.10
CA GLN A 81 13.19 -4.51 -5.38
C GLN A 81 12.00 -5.42 -5.65
N LEU A 82 12.08 -6.70 -5.26
CA LEU A 82 10.96 -7.63 -5.35
C LEU A 82 9.80 -7.23 -4.45
N LEU A 83 10.08 -6.85 -3.19
CA LEU A 83 9.06 -6.34 -2.27
C LEU A 83 8.39 -5.08 -2.84
N VAL A 84 9.15 -4.11 -3.33
CA VAL A 84 8.60 -2.88 -3.89
C VAL A 84 7.81 -3.18 -5.16
N GLY A 85 8.35 -3.95 -6.10
CA GLY A 85 7.71 -4.27 -7.37
C GLY A 85 6.45 -5.12 -7.20
N MET A 86 6.59 -6.32 -6.62
CA MET A 86 5.45 -7.22 -6.44
C MET A 86 4.46 -6.69 -5.40
N GLY A 87 4.93 -6.07 -4.31
CA GLY A 87 4.06 -5.42 -3.33
C GLY A 87 3.21 -4.32 -3.96
N SER A 88 3.77 -3.50 -4.84
CA SER A 88 2.99 -2.48 -5.56
C SER A 88 1.96 -3.09 -6.50
N ALA A 89 2.33 -4.15 -7.24
CA ALA A 89 1.39 -4.85 -8.13
C ALA A 89 0.22 -5.48 -7.35
N THR A 90 0.52 -6.16 -6.24
CA THR A 90 -0.51 -6.73 -5.36
C THR A 90 -1.39 -5.66 -4.74
N TRP A 91 -0.82 -4.52 -4.33
CA TRP A 91 -1.60 -3.40 -3.79
C TRP A 91 -2.63 -2.89 -4.79
N ILE A 92 -2.25 -2.71 -6.05
CA ILE A 92 -3.18 -2.27 -7.11
C ILE A 92 -4.33 -3.28 -7.25
N ILE A 93 -4.01 -4.58 -7.31
CA ILE A 93 -5.02 -5.64 -7.47
C ILE A 93 -5.98 -5.70 -6.28
N LEU A 94 -5.45 -5.80 -5.06
CA LEU A 94 -6.27 -5.84 -3.83
C LEU A 94 -7.09 -4.56 -3.70
N GLY A 95 -6.47 -3.45 -4.04
CA GLY A 95 -7.08 -2.16 -4.01
C GLY A 95 -8.32 -2.05 -4.91
N THR A 96 -8.21 -2.47 -6.16
CA THR A 96 -9.37 -2.48 -7.09
C THR A 96 -10.52 -3.32 -6.54
N GLN A 97 -10.22 -4.46 -5.90
CA GLN A 97 -11.24 -5.30 -5.26
C GLN A 97 -11.92 -4.59 -4.08
N MET A 98 -11.18 -3.83 -3.27
CA MET A 98 -11.74 -3.04 -2.17
C MET A 98 -12.69 -1.95 -2.66
N THR A 99 -12.35 -1.30 -3.78
CA THR A 99 -13.15 -0.19 -4.33
C THR A 99 -14.42 -0.65 -5.05
N GLU A 100 -14.41 -1.82 -5.69
CA GLU A 100 -15.54 -2.32 -6.47
C GLU A 100 -16.58 -3.06 -5.63
N GLY A 101 -16.17 -3.71 -4.53
CA GLY A 101 -16.96 -4.76 -3.88
C GLY A 101 -17.90 -4.32 -2.75
N GLY A 102 -17.93 -3.05 -2.34
CA GLY A 102 -18.65 -2.66 -1.11
C GLY A 102 -18.14 -3.44 0.10
N VAL A 103 -16.81 -3.63 0.16
CA VAL A 103 -16.13 -4.56 1.06
C VAL A 103 -16.34 -4.16 2.51
N SER A 104 -16.68 -5.13 3.36
CA SER A 104 -16.86 -4.90 4.78
C SER A 104 -15.55 -4.51 5.46
N ARG A 105 -15.65 -3.89 6.64
CA ARG A 105 -14.47 -3.54 7.45
C ARG A 105 -13.60 -4.76 7.75
N ILE A 106 -14.21 -5.92 8.02
CA ILE A 106 -13.49 -7.15 8.35
C ILE A 106 -12.70 -7.64 7.13
N GLU A 107 -13.31 -7.65 5.96
CA GLU A 107 -12.63 -8.06 4.72
C GLU A 107 -11.47 -7.12 4.38
N THR A 108 -11.65 -5.81 4.58
CA THR A 108 -10.56 -4.82 4.41
C THR A 108 -9.37 -5.16 5.31
N GLU A 109 -9.60 -5.39 6.60
CA GLU A 109 -8.55 -5.78 7.55
C GLU A 109 -7.88 -7.11 7.16
N LEU A 110 -8.64 -8.09 6.65
CA LEU A 110 -8.10 -9.36 6.16
C LEU A 110 -7.19 -9.15 4.94
N PHE A 111 -7.56 -8.25 4.01
CA PHE A 111 -6.70 -7.92 2.89
C PHE A 111 -5.42 -7.19 3.32
N LEU A 112 -5.52 -6.23 4.26
CA LEU A 112 -4.35 -5.55 4.81
C LEU A 112 -3.41 -6.52 5.53
N LEU A 113 -3.97 -7.49 6.28
CA LEU A 113 -3.21 -8.56 6.92
C LEU A 113 -2.52 -9.45 5.89
N ALA A 114 -3.24 -9.89 4.86
CA ALA A 114 -2.69 -10.71 3.77
C ALA A 114 -1.55 -9.97 3.06
N PHE A 115 -1.72 -8.67 2.80
CA PHE A 115 -0.70 -7.82 2.22
C PHE A 115 0.55 -7.72 3.13
N ALA A 116 0.36 -7.54 4.43
CA ALA A 116 1.47 -7.47 5.38
C ALA A 116 2.28 -8.79 5.43
N LEU A 117 1.59 -9.94 5.46
CA LEU A 117 2.22 -11.26 5.43
C LEU A 117 2.97 -11.51 4.12
N LEU A 118 2.38 -11.14 2.99
CA LEU A 118 3.03 -11.20 1.68
C LEU A 118 4.28 -10.33 1.65
N GLY A 119 4.21 -9.10 2.18
CA GLY A 119 5.35 -8.20 2.24
C GLY A 119 6.49 -8.74 3.11
N GLY A 120 6.18 -9.37 4.23
CA GLY A 120 7.14 -10.15 5.02
C GLY A 120 7.80 -11.26 4.20
N PHE A 121 7.01 -12.03 3.46
CA PHE A 121 7.49 -13.11 2.60
C PHE A 121 8.39 -12.58 1.47
N LEU A 122 7.97 -11.53 0.77
CA LEU A 122 8.75 -10.90 -0.31
C LEU A 122 10.06 -10.30 0.20
N ALA A 123 10.08 -9.77 1.43
CA ALA A 123 11.29 -9.28 2.05
C ALA A 123 12.35 -10.38 2.26
N LEU A 124 11.99 -11.66 2.32
CA LEU A 124 12.96 -12.75 2.45
C LEU A 124 13.80 -12.99 1.20
N PHE A 125 13.36 -12.52 0.03
CA PHE A 125 14.10 -12.72 -1.21
C PHE A 125 15.24 -11.71 -1.31
N HIS A 126 16.43 -12.25 -1.57
CA HIS A 126 17.62 -11.49 -1.91
C HIS A 126 18.16 -12.09 -3.22
N PRO A 127 18.48 -11.28 -4.24
CA PRO A 127 19.20 -11.78 -5.41
C PRO A 127 20.57 -12.26 -4.93
N THR A 128 20.80 -13.57 -4.87
CA THR A 128 22.17 -14.09 -4.73
C THR A 128 22.89 -13.80 -6.03
N ALA A 129 23.97 -13.01 -5.98
CA ALA A 129 24.84 -12.84 -7.13
C ALA A 129 25.25 -14.22 -7.67
N PRO A 130 25.31 -14.42 -9.00
CA PRO A 130 25.85 -15.66 -9.56
C PRO A 130 27.26 -15.85 -9.02
N ALA A 131 27.56 -17.04 -8.51
CA ALA A 131 28.90 -17.41 -8.10
C ALA A 131 29.82 -17.31 -9.33
N GLU A 132 30.85 -16.48 -9.23
CA GLU A 132 31.95 -16.42 -10.21
C GLU A 132 32.77 -17.71 -10.21
#